data_AF-A0A9Q9BRX5-F1
#
_entry.id   AF-A0A9Q9BRX5-F1
#
_cell.length_a   1.000
_cell.length_b   1.000
_cell.length_c   1.000
_cell.angle_alpha   90.00
_cell.angle_beta   90.00
_cell.angle_gamma   90.00
#
_symmetry.space_group_name_H-M   'P 1'
#
loop_
_entity.id
_entity.type
_entity.pdbx_description
1 polymer ?
#
loop_
_entity_poly.entity_id
_entity_poly.type
_entity_poly.pdbx_seq_one_letter_code
_entity_poly.pdbx_strand_id
1 'polypeptide(L)'
;MTNEIIELMNKTDFNNGAVKSAYEGLVNTNPAENIGDFGKATDARIAEYKAEYGKTYTDEALKEGIRAIIQEERAKAEEVIQQAAQSQVEKRNLIVETANRALNESDNLSSDEITKRVYHNSQMTNELNMKLDSVRTATELRVLFNEYLEAAKYDKYKAHAINNNLYLFKNAIKQLADFEQDYASVSFSTFKNDIDDIVTPPKLKVYRKLKEDMDRYATDGGGAARLTMRLALDKYKNEYGI
;
A
#
# COMPACT_ATOMS: atom_id res chain seq x y z
N MET A 1 15.46 -1.49 -1.52
CA MET A 1 14.44 -0.84 -2.35
C MET A 1 13.45 -0.18 -1.40
N THR A 2 13.34 1.15 -1.43
CA THR A 2 12.39 1.88 -0.58
C THR A 2 10.98 1.63 -1.11
N ASN A 3 10.03 1.34 -0.22
CA ASN A 3 8.65 1.10 -0.60
C ASN A 3 8.00 2.42 -1.04
N GLU A 4 7.55 2.48 -2.30
CA GLU A 4 6.95 3.67 -2.93
C GLU A 4 5.76 4.22 -2.12
N ILE A 5 5.01 3.36 -1.42
CA ILE A 5 3.88 3.77 -0.58
C ILE A 5 4.37 4.45 0.70
N ILE A 6 5.47 3.98 1.31
CA ILE A 6 6.07 4.63 2.49
C ILE A 6 6.62 6.01 2.12
N GLU A 7 7.27 6.12 0.96
CA GLU A 7 7.72 7.43 0.47
C GLU A 7 6.55 8.39 0.24
N LEU A 8 5.45 7.89 -0.34
CA LEU A 8 4.26 8.68 -0.54
C LEU A 8 3.68 9.13 0.80
N MET A 9 3.52 8.23 1.79
CA MET A 9 3.05 8.59 3.13
C MET A 9 3.88 9.71 3.78
N ASN A 10 5.20 9.64 3.65
CA ASN A 10 6.12 10.63 4.21
C ASN A 10 6.07 11.98 3.49
N LYS A 11 5.73 11.98 2.18
CA LYS A 11 5.61 13.20 1.36
C LYS A 11 4.26 13.90 1.49
N THR A 12 3.23 13.24 2.04
CA THR A 12 1.83 13.71 1.94
C THR A 12 1.14 14.03 3.28
N ASP A 13 1.87 14.38 4.34
CA ASP A 13 1.33 14.63 5.70
C ASP A 13 0.31 13.57 6.15
N PHE A 14 0.56 12.30 5.78
CA PHE A 14 -0.37 11.21 6.06
C PHE A 14 -0.42 10.93 7.56
N ASN A 15 -1.48 11.38 8.22
CA ASN A 15 -1.60 11.39 9.67
C ASN A 15 -2.34 10.18 10.28
N ASN A 16 -2.55 9.10 9.53
CA ASN A 16 -3.15 7.88 10.06
C ASN A 16 -2.07 6.91 10.57
N GLY A 17 -1.61 7.16 11.80
CA GLY A 17 -0.53 6.40 12.44
C GLY A 17 -0.81 4.89 12.56
N ALA A 18 -2.08 4.50 12.77
CA ALA A 18 -2.47 3.09 12.83
C ALA A 18 -2.28 2.37 11.49
N VAL A 19 -2.75 2.98 10.38
CA VAL A 19 -2.58 2.42 9.03
C VAL A 19 -1.11 2.39 8.62
N LYS A 20 -0.36 3.47 8.91
CA LYS A 20 1.09 3.53 8.63
C LYS A 20 1.84 2.40 9.36
N SER A 21 1.60 2.24 10.66
CA SER A 21 2.26 1.22 11.48
C SER A 21 1.88 -0.19 11.05
N ALA A 22 0.60 -0.42 10.69
CA ALA A 22 0.15 -1.71 10.16
C ALA A 22 0.84 -2.05 8.82
N TYR A 23 0.94 -1.07 7.92
CA TYR A 23 1.59 -1.25 6.62
C TYR A 23 3.09 -1.50 6.76
N GLU A 24 3.80 -0.67 7.53
CA GLU A 24 5.22 -0.86 7.84
C GLU A 24 5.46 -2.22 8.51
N GLY A 25 4.57 -2.64 9.41
CA GLY A 25 4.61 -3.97 10.01
C GLY A 25 4.50 -5.08 8.96
N LEU A 26 3.57 -4.99 8.00
CA LEU A 26 3.41 -6.01 6.97
C LEU A 26 4.64 -6.11 6.05
N VAL A 27 5.14 -4.98 5.54
CA VAL A 27 6.19 -4.98 4.50
C VAL A 27 7.59 -5.24 5.05
N ASN A 28 7.80 -5.02 6.35
CA ASN A 28 9.08 -5.32 7.01
C ASN A 28 9.08 -6.67 7.73
N THR A 29 7.95 -7.38 7.80
CA THR A 29 7.92 -8.71 8.43
C THR A 29 8.56 -9.73 7.49
N ASN A 30 9.58 -10.45 7.99
CA ASN A 30 10.07 -11.65 7.35
C ASN A 30 9.15 -12.84 7.68
N PRO A 31 8.40 -13.41 6.72
CA PRO A 31 7.43 -14.46 7.03
C PRO A 31 8.06 -15.73 7.60
N ALA A 32 9.36 -15.97 7.36
CA ALA A 32 10.07 -17.11 7.94
C ALA A 32 10.36 -16.95 9.43
N GLU A 33 10.44 -15.71 9.96
CA GLU A 33 10.65 -15.46 11.39
C GLU A 33 9.44 -15.80 12.25
N ASN A 34 8.26 -16.00 11.65
CA ASN A 34 7.04 -16.39 12.36
C ASN A 34 7.12 -17.77 13.04
N ILE A 35 8.10 -18.61 12.69
CA ILE A 35 8.36 -19.88 13.41
C ILE A 35 9.34 -19.70 14.59
N GLY A 36 9.93 -18.51 14.74
CA GLY A 36 10.98 -18.25 15.71
C GLY A 36 12.19 -19.18 15.55
N ASP A 37 12.76 -19.60 16.69
CA ASP A 37 13.93 -20.47 16.77
C ASP A 37 13.58 -21.97 16.87
N PHE A 38 12.42 -22.42 16.37
CA PHE A 38 11.92 -23.80 16.51
C PHE A 38 13.01 -24.88 16.39
N GLY A 39 13.81 -24.86 15.31
CA GLY A 39 14.88 -25.84 15.10
C GLY A 39 15.99 -25.79 16.16
N LYS A 40 16.40 -24.58 16.59
CA LYS A 40 17.44 -24.44 17.63
C LYS A 40 16.92 -24.85 19.01
N ALA A 41 15.68 -24.47 19.36
CA ALA A 41 15.06 -24.82 20.62
C ALA A 41 14.85 -26.34 20.73
N THR A 42 14.39 -26.96 19.65
CA THR A 42 14.20 -28.42 19.57
C THR A 42 15.54 -29.15 19.65
N ASP A 43 16.57 -28.70 18.91
CA ASP A 43 17.92 -29.28 18.96
C ASP A 43 18.51 -29.24 20.39
N ALA A 44 18.35 -28.10 21.09
CA ALA A 44 18.82 -27.93 22.46
C ALA A 44 18.13 -28.88 23.44
N ARG A 45 16.79 -28.95 23.41
CA ARG A 45 16.02 -29.87 24.29
C ARG A 45 16.34 -31.33 24.02
N ILE A 46 16.55 -31.72 22.75
CA ILE A 46 16.97 -33.07 22.39
C ILE A 46 18.36 -33.38 22.97
N ALA A 47 19.30 -32.43 22.88
CA ALA A 47 20.64 -32.60 23.42
C ALA A 47 20.64 -32.76 24.96
N GLU A 48 19.86 -31.94 25.66
CA GLU A 48 19.66 -32.04 27.12
C GLU A 48 19.06 -33.40 27.50
N TYR A 49 17.99 -33.82 26.81
CA TYR A 49 17.35 -35.11 27.07
C TYR A 49 18.30 -36.30 26.87
N LYS A 50 19.13 -36.26 25.82
CA LYS A 50 20.17 -37.29 25.59
C LYS A 50 21.26 -37.28 26.66
N ALA A 51 21.68 -36.10 27.13
CA ALA A 51 22.69 -35.99 28.16
C ALA A 51 22.20 -36.57 29.50
N GLU A 52 20.93 -36.36 29.82
CA GLU A 52 20.32 -36.81 31.07
C GLU A 52 19.96 -38.30 31.05
N TYR A 53 19.40 -38.80 29.93
CA TYR A 53 18.81 -40.15 29.88
C TYR A 53 19.51 -41.14 28.93
N GLY A 54 20.50 -40.70 28.15
CA GLY A 54 21.14 -41.50 27.11
C GLY A 54 21.89 -42.75 27.60
N LYS A 55 22.26 -42.81 28.88
CA LYS A 55 22.87 -44.01 29.50
C LYS A 55 21.88 -44.89 30.25
N THR A 56 20.65 -44.41 30.42
CA THR A 56 19.65 -44.97 31.35
C THR A 56 18.52 -45.66 30.60
N TYR A 57 18.13 -45.12 29.44
CA TYR A 57 17.05 -45.67 28.62
C TYR A 57 17.55 -46.55 27.47
N THR A 58 16.69 -47.49 27.06
CA THR A 58 16.88 -48.23 25.81
C THR A 58 16.72 -47.28 24.62
N ASP A 59 17.30 -47.63 23.48
CA ASP A 59 17.23 -46.82 22.25
C ASP A 59 15.77 -46.52 21.84
N GLU A 60 14.84 -47.44 22.09
CA GLU A 60 13.41 -47.27 21.81
C GLU A 60 12.76 -46.23 22.73
N ALA A 61 13.02 -46.30 24.03
CA ALA A 61 12.49 -45.33 24.99
C ALA A 61 13.10 -43.93 24.77
N LEU A 62 14.37 -43.86 24.39
CA LEU A 62 15.04 -42.60 24.03
C LEU A 62 14.40 -41.96 22.79
N LYS A 63 14.11 -42.76 21.74
CA LYS A 63 13.44 -42.28 20.53
C LYS A 63 12.04 -41.75 20.81
N GLU A 64 11.28 -42.42 21.68
CA GLU A 64 9.93 -41.97 22.03
C GLU A 64 9.96 -40.65 22.83
N GLY A 65 10.94 -40.46 23.71
CA GLY A 65 11.16 -39.18 24.38
C GLY A 65 11.54 -38.05 23.42
N ILE A 66 12.41 -38.31 22.45
CA ILE A 66 12.77 -37.36 21.39
C ILE A 66 11.55 -37.02 20.51
N ARG A 67 10.72 -38.03 20.16
CA ARG A 67 9.46 -37.82 19.43
C ARG A 67 8.52 -36.90 20.20
N ALA A 68 8.37 -37.10 21.51
CA ALA A 68 7.54 -36.25 22.35
C ALA A 68 8.03 -34.79 22.37
N ILE A 69 9.35 -34.57 22.47
CA ILE A 69 9.94 -33.22 22.40
C ILE A 69 9.63 -32.55 21.05
N ILE A 70 9.83 -33.26 19.94
CA ILE A 70 9.56 -32.72 18.59
C ILE A 70 8.08 -32.36 18.43
N GLN A 71 7.16 -33.21 18.92
CA GLN A 71 5.72 -32.94 18.86
C GLN A 71 5.33 -31.72 19.70
N GLU A 72 5.87 -31.58 20.91
CA GLU A 72 5.59 -30.45 21.78
C GLU A 72 6.08 -29.13 21.17
N GLU A 73 7.32 -29.09 20.68
CA GLU A 73 7.89 -27.89 20.05
C GLU A 73 7.21 -27.56 18.73
N ARG A 74 6.79 -28.58 17.97
CA ARG A 74 5.99 -28.39 16.75
C ARG A 74 4.66 -27.72 17.06
N ALA A 75 3.96 -28.17 18.10
CA ALA A 75 2.68 -27.59 18.48
C ALA A 75 2.83 -26.11 18.87
N LYS A 76 3.88 -25.77 19.63
CA LYS A 76 4.21 -24.37 19.96
C LYS A 76 4.48 -23.55 18.70
N ALA A 77 5.30 -24.06 17.78
CA ALA A 77 5.62 -23.37 16.53
C ALA A 77 4.39 -23.17 15.65
N GLU A 78 3.49 -24.17 15.55
CA GLU A 78 2.23 -24.06 14.82
C GLU A 78 1.31 -22.97 15.40
N GLU A 79 1.23 -22.85 16.72
CA GLU A 79 0.48 -21.80 17.39
C GLU A 79 1.05 -20.40 17.07
N VAL A 80 2.37 -20.22 17.19
CA VAL A 80 3.03 -18.94 16.86
C VAL A 80 2.80 -18.57 15.40
N ILE A 81 2.94 -19.51 14.47
CA ILE A 81 2.65 -19.31 13.05
C ILE A 81 1.20 -18.86 12.86
N GLN A 82 0.24 -19.51 13.52
CA GLN A 82 -1.17 -19.18 13.40
C GLN A 82 -1.48 -17.78 13.96
N GLN A 83 -0.95 -17.43 15.11
CA GLN A 83 -1.10 -16.09 15.70
C GLN A 83 -0.49 -15.01 14.81
N ALA A 84 0.71 -15.26 14.26
CA ALA A 84 1.36 -14.32 13.34
C ALA A 84 0.56 -14.14 12.04
N ALA A 85 0.05 -15.24 11.46
CA ALA A 85 -0.80 -15.19 10.28
C ALA A 85 -2.10 -14.40 10.55
N GLN A 86 -2.74 -14.64 11.70
CA GLN A 86 -3.94 -13.90 12.11
C GLN A 86 -3.64 -12.39 12.27
N SER A 87 -2.52 -12.04 12.90
CA SER A 87 -2.09 -10.64 13.04
C SER A 87 -1.87 -9.96 11.67
N GLN A 88 -1.32 -10.68 10.68
CA GLN A 88 -1.17 -10.15 9.32
C GLN A 88 -2.52 -9.92 8.64
N VAL A 89 -3.48 -10.84 8.80
CA VAL A 89 -4.85 -10.67 8.28
C VAL A 89 -5.52 -9.46 8.92
N GLU A 90 -5.38 -9.28 10.23
CA GLU A 90 -5.94 -8.12 10.96
C GLU A 90 -5.35 -6.80 10.48
N LYS A 91 -4.02 -6.73 10.32
CA LYS A 91 -3.34 -5.54 9.77
C LYS A 91 -3.82 -5.23 8.36
N ARG A 92 -3.94 -6.25 7.50
CA ARG A 92 -4.48 -6.10 6.15
C ARG A 92 -5.91 -5.56 6.18
N ASN A 93 -6.79 -6.16 6.98
CA ASN A 93 -8.19 -5.75 7.08
C ASN A 93 -8.31 -4.31 7.57
N LEU A 94 -7.55 -3.93 8.60
CA LEU A 94 -7.48 -2.55 9.07
C LEU A 94 -7.13 -1.57 7.94
N ILE A 95 -6.10 -1.89 7.15
CA ILE A 95 -5.67 -1.05 6.02
C ILE A 95 -6.77 -0.97 4.96
N VAL A 96 -7.31 -2.10 4.53
CA VAL A 96 -8.34 -2.20 3.47
C VAL A 96 -9.64 -1.49 3.88
N GLU A 97 -10.13 -1.73 5.09
CA GLU A 97 -11.36 -1.10 5.59
C GLU A 97 -11.19 0.40 5.73
N THR A 98 -10.07 0.86 6.27
CA THR A 98 -9.80 2.30 6.43
C THR A 98 -9.63 2.99 5.07
N ALA A 99 -8.94 2.34 4.13
CA ALA A 99 -8.79 2.84 2.77
C ALA A 99 -10.14 2.90 2.03
N ASN A 100 -10.94 1.84 2.09
CA ASN A 100 -12.27 1.83 1.49
C ASN A 100 -13.19 2.90 2.09
N ARG A 101 -13.16 3.10 3.41
CA ARG A 101 -13.94 4.17 4.05
C ARG A 101 -13.52 5.54 3.54
N ALA A 102 -12.23 5.85 3.54
CA ALA A 102 -11.72 7.14 3.08
C ALA A 102 -12.01 7.39 1.59
N LEU A 103 -11.92 6.35 0.74
CA LEU A 103 -12.23 6.46 -0.69
C LEU A 103 -13.74 6.59 -0.93
N ASN A 104 -14.58 5.82 -0.22
CA ASN A 104 -16.03 5.91 -0.36
C ASN A 104 -16.59 7.23 0.17
N GLU A 105 -16.02 7.81 1.22
CA GLU A 105 -16.38 9.17 1.68
C GLU A 105 -16.05 10.23 0.64
N SER A 106 -14.99 10.02 -0.16
CA SER A 106 -14.64 10.88 -1.30
C SER A 106 -15.55 10.67 -2.51
N ASP A 107 -16.01 9.43 -2.73
CA ASP A 107 -16.72 9.03 -3.95
C ASP A 107 -18.25 9.04 -3.80
N ASN A 108 -18.79 9.09 -2.57
CA ASN A 108 -20.23 9.19 -2.31
C ASN A 108 -20.75 10.57 -2.71
N LEU A 109 -21.14 10.69 -3.98
CA LEU A 109 -21.77 11.89 -4.52
C LEU A 109 -23.28 11.71 -4.54
N SER A 110 -23.97 12.66 -3.92
CA SER A 110 -25.43 12.75 -4.10
C SER A 110 -25.79 13.11 -5.55
N SER A 111 -27.00 12.78 -6.00
CA SER A 111 -27.48 13.16 -7.34
C SER A 111 -27.45 14.68 -7.58
N ASP A 112 -27.62 15.49 -6.53
CA ASP A 112 -27.48 16.95 -6.58
C ASP A 112 -26.02 17.36 -6.84
N GLU A 113 -25.05 16.72 -6.16
CA GLU A 113 -23.63 16.98 -6.40
C GLU A 113 -23.17 16.57 -7.80
N ILE A 114 -23.71 15.47 -8.33
CA ILE A 114 -23.47 15.06 -9.73
C ILE A 114 -24.00 16.13 -10.68
N THR A 115 -25.22 16.61 -10.46
CA THR A 115 -25.85 17.66 -11.29
C THR A 115 -25.02 18.95 -11.27
N LYS A 116 -24.56 19.37 -10.09
CA LYS A 116 -23.66 20.52 -9.93
C LYS A 116 -22.34 20.31 -10.68
N ARG A 117 -21.70 19.15 -10.57
CA ARG A 117 -20.47 18.84 -11.32
C ARG A 117 -20.67 18.94 -12.83
N VAL A 118 -21.77 18.39 -13.36
CA VAL A 118 -22.09 18.46 -14.80
C VAL A 118 -22.30 19.91 -15.24
N TYR A 119 -23.07 20.69 -14.46
CA TYR A 119 -23.29 22.11 -14.73
C TYR A 119 -21.98 22.90 -14.75
N HIS A 120 -21.17 22.80 -13.70
CA HIS A 120 -19.88 23.49 -13.61
C HIS A 120 -18.93 23.06 -14.73
N ASN A 121 -18.92 21.77 -15.10
CA ASN A 121 -18.11 21.28 -16.20
C ASN A 121 -18.51 21.93 -17.54
N SER A 122 -19.82 21.96 -17.85
CA SER A 122 -20.33 22.59 -19.08
C SER A 122 -20.01 24.08 -19.16
N GLN A 123 -20.22 24.81 -18.06
CA GLN A 123 -19.88 26.24 -17.99
C GLN A 123 -18.37 26.47 -18.16
N MET A 124 -17.55 25.67 -17.47
CA MET A 124 -16.09 25.77 -17.54
C MET A 124 -15.56 25.46 -18.94
N THR A 125 -16.11 24.44 -19.62
CA THR A 125 -15.73 24.14 -21.02
C THR A 125 -15.94 25.33 -21.92
N ASN A 126 -17.11 25.99 -21.84
CA ASN A 126 -17.43 27.17 -22.66
C ASN A 126 -16.52 28.36 -22.34
N GLU A 127 -16.34 28.66 -21.05
CA GLU A 127 -15.47 29.75 -20.59
C GLU A 127 -14.01 29.54 -21.04
N LEU A 128 -13.48 28.33 -20.85
CA LEU A 128 -12.11 27.99 -21.22
C LEU A 128 -11.89 28.05 -22.73
N ASN A 129 -12.83 27.57 -23.55
CA ASN A 129 -12.73 27.72 -25.01
C ASN A 129 -12.59 29.19 -25.40
N MET A 130 -13.44 30.07 -24.86
CA MET A 130 -13.37 31.51 -25.16
C MET A 130 -12.05 32.15 -24.71
N LYS A 131 -11.58 31.84 -23.49
CA LYS A 131 -10.35 32.43 -22.97
C LYS A 131 -9.11 31.89 -23.69
N LEU A 132 -9.06 30.58 -23.95
CA LEU A 132 -7.91 29.93 -24.60
C LEU A 132 -7.81 30.29 -26.09
N ASP A 133 -8.92 30.52 -26.77
CA ASP A 133 -8.92 31.00 -28.17
C ASP A 133 -8.22 32.35 -28.35
N SER A 134 -8.05 33.13 -27.28
CA SER A 134 -7.35 34.43 -27.28
C SER A 134 -5.87 34.35 -26.90
N VAL A 135 -5.40 33.20 -26.41
CA VAL A 135 -4.00 33.02 -25.98
C VAL A 135 -3.09 32.92 -27.18
N ARG A 136 -2.02 33.71 -27.19
CA ARG A 136 -1.02 33.73 -28.28
C ARG A 136 0.40 33.46 -27.80
N THR A 137 0.65 33.55 -26.49
CA THR A 137 1.97 33.36 -25.88
C THR A 137 1.95 32.43 -24.69
N ALA A 138 3.09 31.85 -24.34
CA ALA A 138 3.20 31.04 -23.13
C ALA A 138 3.00 31.84 -21.83
N THR A 139 3.28 33.15 -21.86
CA THR A 139 3.08 34.04 -20.71
C THR A 139 1.60 34.22 -20.40
N GLU A 140 0.77 34.48 -21.42
CA GLU A 140 -0.69 34.58 -21.26
C GLU A 140 -1.29 33.26 -20.76
N LEU A 141 -0.82 32.14 -21.29
CA LEU A 141 -1.26 30.82 -20.84
C LEU A 141 -0.94 30.59 -19.36
N ARG A 142 0.25 31.02 -18.91
CA ARG A 142 0.66 30.91 -17.50
C ARG A 142 -0.19 31.79 -16.58
N VAL A 143 -0.62 32.96 -17.04
CA VAL A 143 -1.58 33.80 -16.28
C VAL A 143 -2.89 33.04 -16.08
N LEU A 144 -3.41 32.40 -17.14
CA LEU A 144 -4.62 31.58 -17.03
C LEU A 144 -4.42 30.37 -16.10
N PHE A 145 -3.28 29.68 -16.16
CA PHE A 145 -3.00 28.59 -15.21
C PHE A 145 -3.11 29.06 -13.76
N ASN A 146 -2.51 30.20 -13.43
CA ASN A 146 -2.58 30.75 -12.08
C ASN A 146 -4.00 31.15 -11.68
N GLU A 147 -4.74 31.83 -12.56
CA GLU A 147 -6.13 32.23 -12.31
C GLU A 147 -7.02 31.02 -11.99
N TYR A 148 -6.94 29.98 -12.83
CA TYR A 148 -7.75 28.77 -12.64
C TYR A 148 -7.27 27.92 -11.48
N LEU A 149 -5.97 27.91 -11.18
CA LEU A 149 -5.45 27.24 -9.99
C LEU A 149 -5.99 27.90 -8.71
N GLU A 150 -5.96 29.22 -8.63
CA GLU A 150 -6.54 29.95 -7.50
C GLU A 150 -8.05 29.68 -7.40
N ALA A 151 -8.78 29.71 -8.50
CA ALA A 151 -10.20 29.37 -8.50
C ALA A 151 -10.48 27.94 -8.02
N ALA A 152 -9.62 26.97 -8.37
CA ALA A 152 -9.74 25.59 -7.94
C ALA A 152 -9.53 25.40 -6.43
N LYS A 153 -8.65 26.19 -5.81
CA LYS A 153 -8.37 26.11 -4.36
C LYS A 153 -9.59 26.45 -3.50
N TYR A 154 -10.49 27.32 -3.99
CA TYR A 154 -11.66 27.78 -3.23
C TYR A 154 -12.95 27.02 -3.54
N ASP A 155 -13.02 26.30 -4.67
CA ASP A 155 -14.24 25.63 -5.12
C ASP A 155 -13.94 24.25 -5.70
N LYS A 156 -14.35 23.20 -4.96
CA LYS A 156 -14.18 21.79 -5.37
C LYS A 156 -14.81 21.51 -6.74
N TYR A 157 -15.95 22.10 -7.07
CA TYR A 157 -16.62 21.86 -8.34
C TYR A 157 -15.86 22.48 -9.52
N LYS A 158 -15.25 23.65 -9.30
CA LYS A 158 -14.33 24.25 -10.28
C LYS A 158 -13.08 23.41 -10.44
N ALA A 159 -12.48 22.90 -9.36
CA ALA A 159 -11.33 22.02 -9.45
C ALA A 159 -11.62 20.77 -10.31
N HIS A 160 -12.75 20.10 -10.06
CA HIS A 160 -13.18 18.96 -10.90
C HIS A 160 -13.46 19.36 -12.36
N ALA A 161 -14.11 20.49 -12.59
CA ALA A 161 -14.39 20.99 -13.93
C ALA A 161 -13.11 21.34 -14.71
N ILE A 162 -12.14 21.98 -14.05
CA ILE A 162 -10.83 22.30 -14.64
C ILE A 162 -10.08 21.00 -14.96
N ASN A 163 -10.07 20.03 -14.05
CA ASN A 163 -9.41 18.74 -14.27
C ASN A 163 -9.97 18.00 -15.50
N ASN A 164 -11.30 17.98 -15.66
CA ASN A 164 -11.96 17.41 -16.83
C ASN A 164 -11.65 18.16 -18.14
N ASN A 165 -11.27 19.43 -18.06
CA ASN A 165 -10.99 20.30 -19.21
C ASN A 165 -9.49 20.55 -19.45
N LEU A 166 -8.58 19.82 -18.78
CA LEU A 166 -7.13 19.95 -18.99
C LEU A 166 -6.70 19.74 -20.46
N TYR A 167 -7.46 18.98 -21.24
CA TYR A 167 -7.21 18.78 -22.66
C TYR A 167 -7.31 20.08 -23.48
N LEU A 168 -8.14 21.04 -23.06
CA LEU A 168 -8.27 22.33 -23.74
C LEU A 168 -6.99 23.15 -23.63
N PHE A 169 -6.40 23.21 -22.43
CA PHE A 169 -5.09 23.84 -22.23
C PHE A 169 -4.01 23.16 -23.06
N LYS A 170 -3.99 21.82 -23.11
CA LYS A 170 -3.05 21.08 -23.95
C LYS A 170 -3.21 21.42 -25.44
N ASN A 171 -4.43 21.64 -25.91
CA ASN A 171 -4.68 22.05 -27.29
C ASN A 171 -4.22 23.49 -27.55
N ALA A 172 -4.44 24.40 -26.60
CA ALA A 172 -3.93 25.78 -26.70
C ALA A 172 -2.40 25.82 -26.80
N ILE A 173 -1.69 24.98 -26.03
CA ILE A 173 -0.23 24.86 -26.12
C ILE A 173 0.22 24.51 -27.53
N LYS A 174 -0.46 23.56 -28.19
CA LYS A 174 -0.12 23.13 -29.56
C LYS A 174 -0.32 24.22 -30.62
N GLN A 175 -1.05 25.28 -30.29
CA GLN A 175 -1.29 26.43 -31.19
C GLN A 175 -0.26 27.54 -30.99
N LEU A 176 0.60 27.45 -29.96
CA LEU A 176 1.69 28.38 -29.74
C LEU A 176 2.84 28.14 -30.72
N ALA A 177 3.72 29.13 -30.88
CA ALA A 177 4.95 28.98 -31.63
C ALA A 177 5.84 27.89 -31.02
N ASP A 178 6.52 27.09 -31.84
CA ASP A 178 7.27 25.90 -31.42
C ASP A 178 8.25 26.16 -30.26
N PHE A 179 8.94 27.31 -30.26
CA PHE A 179 9.89 27.68 -29.22
C PHE A 179 9.24 27.98 -27.85
N GLU A 180 7.94 28.29 -27.81
CA GLU A 180 7.18 28.52 -26.58
C GLU A 180 6.51 27.23 -26.04
N GLN A 181 6.29 26.24 -26.90
CA GLN A 181 5.55 25.02 -26.54
C GLN A 181 6.22 24.23 -25.42
N ASP A 182 7.55 24.13 -25.42
CA ASP A 182 8.31 23.42 -24.39
C ASP A 182 8.13 24.06 -23.02
N TYR A 183 8.29 25.38 -22.94
CA TYR A 183 8.11 26.13 -21.69
C TYR A 183 6.66 26.05 -21.18
N ALA A 184 5.69 26.16 -22.08
CA ALA A 184 4.28 26.03 -21.76
C ALA A 184 3.93 24.61 -21.28
N SER A 185 4.53 23.58 -21.86
CA SER A 185 4.32 22.18 -21.49
C SER A 185 4.83 21.87 -20.08
N VAL A 186 5.98 22.41 -19.70
CA VAL A 186 6.50 22.29 -18.32
C VAL A 186 5.55 22.95 -17.33
N SER A 187 5.16 24.20 -17.61
CA SER A 187 4.23 24.95 -16.74
C SER A 187 2.88 24.25 -16.60
N PHE A 188 2.35 23.70 -17.71
CA PHE A 188 1.12 22.92 -17.71
C PHE A 188 1.24 21.65 -16.88
N SER A 189 2.39 20.99 -16.89
CA SER A 189 2.61 19.77 -16.12
C SER A 189 2.56 20.05 -14.61
N THR A 190 3.16 21.15 -14.17
CA THR A 190 3.03 21.64 -12.78
C THR A 190 1.58 21.97 -12.44
N PHE A 191 0.91 22.81 -13.25
CA PHE A 191 -0.49 23.19 -13.05
C PHE A 191 -1.42 21.98 -12.97
N LYS A 192 -1.26 21.01 -13.89
CA LYS A 192 -2.03 19.77 -13.89
C LYS A 192 -1.84 18.99 -12.59
N ASN A 193 -0.61 18.89 -12.09
CA ASN A 193 -0.33 18.17 -10.86
C ASN A 193 -0.97 18.86 -9.65
N ASP A 194 -0.91 20.19 -9.59
CA ASP A 194 -1.54 20.96 -8.52
C ASP A 194 -3.08 20.82 -8.55
N ILE A 195 -3.70 20.86 -9.73
CA ILE A 195 -5.14 20.61 -9.90
C ILE A 195 -5.51 19.18 -9.48
N ASP A 196 -4.71 18.20 -9.86
CA ASP A 196 -4.93 16.80 -9.49
C ASP A 196 -4.80 16.58 -7.98
N ASP A 197 -3.89 17.28 -7.30
CA ASP A 197 -3.76 17.25 -5.85
C ASP A 197 -4.93 17.94 -5.13
N ILE A 198 -5.56 18.95 -5.73
CA ILE A 198 -6.79 19.57 -5.18
C ILE A 198 -7.98 18.62 -5.35
N VAL A 199 -8.11 18.01 -6.53
CA VAL A 199 -9.23 17.10 -6.86
C VAL A 199 -9.13 15.77 -6.12
N THR A 200 -7.93 15.20 -6.09
CA THR A 200 -7.61 13.99 -5.34
C THR A 200 -6.48 14.32 -4.37
N PRO A 201 -6.81 14.80 -3.16
CA PRO A 201 -5.85 15.06 -2.09
C PRO A 201 -4.78 13.97 -2.00
N PRO A 202 -3.50 14.32 -1.83
CA PRO A 202 -2.41 13.34 -1.78
C PRO A 202 -2.65 12.20 -0.78
N LYS A 203 -3.35 12.48 0.33
CA LYS A 203 -3.83 11.48 1.30
C LYS A 203 -4.74 10.40 0.69
N LEU A 204 -5.65 10.76 -0.22
CA LEU A 204 -6.51 9.80 -0.92
C LEU A 204 -5.72 8.98 -1.94
N LYS A 205 -4.67 9.56 -2.55
CA LYS A 205 -3.74 8.81 -3.41
C LYS A 205 -3.01 7.71 -2.62
N VAL A 206 -2.61 8.00 -1.37
CA VAL A 206 -2.04 6.98 -0.46
C VAL A 206 -3.04 5.85 -0.22
N TYR A 207 -4.30 6.16 0.15
CA TYR A 207 -5.30 5.13 0.39
C TYR A 207 -5.63 4.29 -0.84
N ARG A 208 -5.64 4.89 -2.04
CA ARG A 208 -5.82 4.15 -3.30
C ARG A 208 -4.69 3.15 -3.53
N LYS A 209 -3.42 3.60 -3.42
CA LYS A 209 -2.27 2.69 -3.57
C LYS A 209 -2.22 1.61 -2.49
N LEU A 210 -2.54 1.95 -1.23
CA LEU A 210 -2.62 0.97 -0.15
C LEU A 210 -3.63 -0.14 -0.48
N LYS A 211 -4.82 0.22 -0.97
CA LYS A 211 -5.82 -0.77 -1.37
C LYS A 211 -5.31 -1.65 -2.51
N GLU A 212 -4.76 -1.05 -3.56
CA GLU A 212 -4.20 -1.79 -4.71
C GLU A 212 -3.09 -2.76 -4.28
N ASP A 213 -2.23 -2.36 -3.35
CA ASP A 213 -1.15 -3.19 -2.82
C ASP A 213 -1.71 -4.33 -1.94
N MET A 214 -2.68 -4.04 -1.07
CA MET A 214 -3.33 -5.06 -0.23
C MET A 214 -4.21 -6.05 -1.00
N ASP A 215 -4.74 -5.66 -2.16
CA ASP A 215 -5.43 -6.56 -3.08
C ASP A 215 -4.47 -7.55 -3.75
N ARG A 216 -3.20 -7.15 -3.93
CA ARG A 216 -2.12 -8.00 -4.47
C ARG A 216 -1.38 -8.80 -3.40
N TYR A 217 -1.47 -8.38 -2.14
CA TYR A 217 -0.77 -9.01 -1.03
C TYR A 217 -1.31 -10.43 -0.79
N ALA A 218 -0.46 -11.44 -1.00
CA ALA A 218 -0.81 -12.83 -0.74
C ALA A 218 -1.10 -13.04 0.75
N THR A 219 -2.28 -13.58 1.06
CA THR A 219 -2.79 -13.77 2.43
C THR A 219 -2.13 -14.91 3.20
N ASP A 220 -1.25 -15.70 2.59
CA ASP A 220 -0.59 -16.81 3.28
C ASP A 220 0.68 -16.36 4.03
N GLY A 221 0.48 -15.55 5.05
CA GLY A 221 1.53 -15.06 5.95
C GLY A 221 2.31 -16.15 6.71
N GLY A 222 1.80 -17.38 6.73
CA GLY A 222 2.39 -18.52 7.41
C GLY A 222 3.11 -19.51 6.48
N GLY A 223 2.95 -19.40 5.15
CA GLY A 223 3.45 -20.39 4.19
C GLY A 223 4.97 -20.64 4.28
N ALA A 224 5.77 -19.57 4.34
CA ALA A 224 7.22 -19.68 4.44
C ALA A 224 7.68 -20.26 5.80
N ALA A 225 7.04 -19.86 6.89
CA ALA A 225 7.31 -20.43 8.22
C ALA A 225 6.95 -21.92 8.29
N ARG A 226 5.80 -22.33 7.74
CA ARG A 226 5.38 -23.73 7.66
C ARG A 226 6.32 -24.56 6.79
N LEU A 227 6.81 -24.01 5.69
CA LEU A 227 7.81 -24.67 4.85
C LEU A 227 9.12 -24.86 5.62
N THR A 228 9.59 -23.83 6.32
CA THR A 228 10.79 -23.89 7.16
C THR A 228 10.65 -24.92 8.28
N MET A 229 9.50 -24.95 8.96
CA MET A 229 9.16 -25.96 9.96
C MET A 229 9.23 -27.37 9.37
N ARG A 230 8.66 -27.56 8.18
CA ARG A 230 8.64 -28.86 7.50
C ARG A 230 10.06 -29.35 7.21
N LEU A 231 10.94 -28.48 6.70
CA LEU A 231 12.34 -28.83 6.44
C LEU A 231 13.07 -29.27 7.72
N ALA A 232 12.82 -28.60 8.85
CA ALA A 232 13.38 -28.99 10.14
C ALA A 232 12.80 -30.34 10.65
N LEU A 233 11.50 -30.57 10.48
CA LEU A 233 10.87 -31.85 10.81
C LEU A 233 11.40 -33.00 9.95
N ASP A 234 11.63 -32.76 8.65
CA ASP A 234 12.21 -33.75 7.74
C ASP A 234 13.65 -34.12 8.14
N LYS A 235 14.46 -33.16 8.62
CA LYS A 235 15.77 -33.44 9.24
C LYS A 235 15.61 -34.41 10.42
N TYR A 236 14.69 -34.14 11.34
CA TYR A 236 14.49 -35.00 12.51
C TYR A 236 14.01 -36.41 12.16
N LYS A 237 13.13 -36.53 11.17
CA LYS A 237 12.70 -37.82 10.64
C LYS A 237 13.88 -38.64 10.13
N ASN A 238 14.81 -38.01 9.40
CA ASN A 238 16.00 -38.68 8.88
C ASN A 238 17.00 -39.06 9.98
N GLU A 239 17.23 -38.19 10.97
CA GLU A 239 18.18 -38.43 12.06
C GLU A 239 17.72 -39.48 13.06
N TYR A 240 16.42 -39.53 13.34
CA TYR A 240 15.89 -40.33 14.44
C TYR A 240 14.96 -41.47 13.98
N GLY A 241 14.58 -41.51 12.70
CA GLY A 241 13.66 -42.51 12.15
C GLY A 241 12.24 -42.38 12.71
N ILE A 242 11.84 -41.15 13.06
CA ILE A 242 10.59 -40.83 13.77
C ILE A 242 9.46 -40.51 12.80
#